data_AF-A0A945CKL3-F1
#
_entry.id   AF-A0A945CKL3-F1
#
_cell.length_a   1.000
_cell.length_b   1.000
_cell.length_c   1.000
_cell.angle_alpha   90.00
_cell.angle_beta   90.00
_cell.angle_gamma   90.00
#
_symmetry.space_group_name_H-M   'P 1'
#
loop_
_entity.id
_entity.type
_entity.pdbx_description
1 polymer ?
#
loop_
_entity_poly.entity_id
_entity_poly.type
_entity_poly.pdbx_seq_one_letter_code
_entity_poly.pdbx_strand_id
1 'polypeptide(L)'
;MEDWTYGLIIVICGIAWVHIFVDYRRKLMRVMPGVEQVAARKREFSTQISEAQNNSDHIVHSIGDLQHEIESLDEKRAEMQKKLNEAEMILIPPGKFDMGSNIAGKEDENPEHKITLKGYYIDKFEVTNMQYKDFIDVTDRRPPIHWRSRTFPDPRAGNHPVVNITWNDAEAYAAWIGKRLPTEAEWERAARGDHGNEYPWGKSCSPDFTNFATPDGSTSPIDKYPRGVSEHKVWDMCGNVGEWVQDWYDAKYYTRTPEANPMGPENGHQRIYRGGGYHCLRMDIRCAARHFTLPTSSQMYIGFRCAMDAD
;
A
#
# COMPACT_ATOMS: atom_id res chain seq x y z
N MET A 1 73.90 59.97 -65.38
CA MET A 1 73.68 58.53 -65.09
C MET A 1 73.34 58.47 -63.62
N GLU A 2 72.38 57.62 -63.22
CA GLU A 2 71.67 57.63 -61.92
C GLU A 2 70.52 58.66 -61.94
N ASP A 3 69.29 58.24 -62.28
CA ASP A 3 68.35 57.84 -61.23
C ASP A 3 67.36 56.73 -61.66
N TRP A 4 67.75 55.89 -62.63
CA TRP A 4 66.95 54.72 -63.07
C TRP A 4 66.80 53.66 -61.98
N THR A 5 67.66 53.70 -60.95
CA THR A 5 67.68 52.77 -59.81
C THR A 5 66.45 52.93 -58.92
N TYR A 6 65.99 54.16 -58.65
CA TYR A 6 64.74 54.39 -57.89
C TYR A 6 63.51 53.90 -58.63
N GLY A 7 63.42 54.15 -59.95
CA GLY A 7 62.34 53.62 -60.78
C GLY A 7 62.33 52.09 -60.83
N LEU A 8 63.51 51.46 -60.92
CA LEU A 8 63.66 50.00 -60.91
C LEU A 8 63.27 49.39 -59.55
N ILE A 9 63.64 50.03 -58.43
CA ILE A 9 63.27 49.60 -57.07
C ILE A 9 61.75 49.66 -56.89
N ILE A 10 61.09 50.74 -57.34
CA ILE A 10 59.62 50.87 -57.28
C ILE A 10 58.94 49.76 -58.09
N VAL A 11 59.45 49.45 -59.29
CA VAL A 11 58.93 48.36 -60.14
C VAL A 11 59.15 46.99 -59.50
N ILE A 12 60.34 46.73 -58.93
CA ILE A 12 60.65 45.47 -58.24
C ILE A 12 59.79 45.32 -56.98
N CYS A 13 59.64 46.37 -56.18
CA CYS A 13 58.74 46.39 -55.02
C CYS A 13 57.29 46.17 -55.44
N GLY A 14 56.84 46.77 -56.54
CA GLY A 14 55.52 46.55 -57.10
C GLY A 14 55.28 45.11 -57.57
N ILE A 15 56.24 44.52 -58.28
CA ILE A 15 56.20 43.11 -58.72
C ILE A 15 56.21 42.16 -57.52
N ALA A 16 57.05 42.41 -56.51
CA ALA A 16 57.08 41.64 -55.27
C ALA A 16 55.74 41.74 -54.52
N TRP A 17 55.14 42.92 -54.47
CA TRP A 17 53.80 43.14 -53.88
C TRP A 17 52.73 42.35 -54.61
N VAL A 18 52.74 42.33 -55.95
CA VAL A 18 51.81 41.55 -56.78
C VAL A 18 52.00 40.05 -56.52
N HIS A 19 53.24 39.56 -56.45
CA HIS A 19 53.51 38.15 -56.15
C HIS A 19 53.04 37.74 -54.75
N ILE A 20 53.30 38.56 -53.73
CA ILE A 20 52.80 38.34 -52.36
C ILE A 20 51.28 38.33 -52.36
N PHE A 21 50.65 39.31 -53.01
CA PHE A 21 49.20 39.39 -53.09
C PHE A 21 48.58 38.17 -53.80
N VAL A 22 49.16 37.71 -54.91
CA VAL A 22 48.70 36.52 -55.64
C VAL A 22 48.90 35.25 -54.80
N ASP A 23 50.03 35.10 -54.10
CA ASP A 23 50.29 33.94 -53.24
C ASP A 23 49.33 33.91 -52.03
N TYR A 24 49.11 35.05 -51.37
CA TYR A 24 48.11 35.19 -50.32
C TYR A 24 46.70 34.88 -50.84
N ARG A 25 46.32 35.39 -52.01
CA ARG A 25 45.03 35.08 -52.64
C ARG A 25 44.88 33.59 -52.93
N ARG A 26 45.95 32.93 -53.40
CA ARG A 26 45.95 31.50 -53.71
C ARG A 26 45.86 30.64 -52.43
N LYS A 27 46.55 31.03 -51.36
CA LYS A 27 46.43 30.42 -50.01
C LYS A 27 45.03 30.63 -49.43
N LEU A 28 44.47 31.84 -49.55
CA LEU A 28 43.12 32.17 -49.08
C LEU A 28 42.06 31.30 -49.80
N MET A 29 42.16 31.19 -51.14
CA MET A 29 41.25 30.37 -51.95
C MET A 29 41.29 28.88 -51.60
N ARG A 30 42.41 28.37 -51.07
CA ARG A 30 42.50 26.98 -50.60
C ARG A 30 41.83 26.75 -49.24
N VAL A 31 41.75 27.78 -48.39
CA VAL A 31 41.21 27.68 -47.02
C VAL A 31 39.72 28.02 -46.96
N MET A 32 39.24 28.93 -47.83
CA MET A 32 37.85 29.38 -47.87
C MET A 32 36.81 28.24 -47.91
N PRO A 33 36.94 27.20 -48.76
CA PRO A 33 35.96 26.11 -48.79
C PRO A 33 35.83 25.36 -47.46
N GLY A 34 36.95 25.19 -46.73
CA GLY A 34 36.96 24.57 -45.40
C GLY A 34 36.31 25.45 -44.34
N VAL A 35 36.51 26.78 -44.41
CA VAL A 35 35.84 27.75 -43.53
C VAL A 35 34.33 27.74 -43.78
N GLU A 36 33.90 27.70 -45.03
CA GLU A 36 32.47 27.61 -45.40
C GLU A 36 31.82 26.31 -44.90
N GLN A 37 32.50 25.16 -45.05
CA GLN A 37 32.02 23.88 -44.54
C GLN A 37 31.88 23.88 -43.01
N VAL A 38 32.88 24.40 -42.28
CA VAL A 38 32.82 24.50 -40.81
C VAL A 38 31.71 25.45 -40.38
N ALA A 39 31.52 26.58 -41.09
CA ALA A 39 30.43 27.52 -40.83
C ALA A 39 29.05 26.94 -41.13
N ALA A 40 28.91 26.09 -42.15
CA ALA A 40 27.66 25.37 -42.44
C ALA A 40 27.34 24.35 -41.34
N ARG A 41 28.33 23.55 -40.92
CA ARG A 41 28.17 22.56 -39.85
C ARG A 41 27.85 23.20 -38.49
N LYS A 42 28.44 24.37 -38.20
CA LYS A 42 28.10 25.16 -37.01
C LYS A 42 26.63 25.58 -37.03
N ARG A 43 26.12 26.05 -38.17
CA ARG A 43 24.70 26.43 -38.33
C ARG A 43 23.77 25.24 -38.12
N GLU A 44 24.10 24.10 -38.73
CA GLU A 44 23.35 22.85 -38.56
C GLU A 44 23.29 22.42 -37.09
N PHE A 45 24.42 22.40 -36.37
CA PHE A 45 24.45 22.07 -34.95
C PHE A 45 23.68 23.08 -34.10
N SER A 46 23.74 24.38 -34.40
CA SER A 46 22.94 25.39 -33.68
C SER A 46 21.43 25.16 -33.86
N THR A 47 20.99 24.78 -35.06
CA THR A 47 19.59 24.40 -35.31
C THR A 47 19.20 23.16 -34.51
N GLN A 48 20.02 22.10 -34.55
CA GLN A 48 19.78 20.88 -33.78
C GLN A 48 19.72 21.14 -32.26
N ILE A 49 20.60 22.01 -31.73
CA ILE A 49 20.57 22.41 -30.31
C ILE A 49 19.26 23.13 -29.98
N SER A 50 18.81 24.06 -30.83
CA SER A 50 17.55 24.78 -30.61
C SER A 50 16.33 23.87 -30.66
N GLU A 51 16.30 22.90 -31.57
CA GLU A 51 15.23 21.89 -31.64
C GLU A 51 15.23 21.00 -30.40
N ALA A 52 16.40 20.56 -29.96
CA ALA A 52 16.55 19.77 -28.74
C ALA A 52 16.11 20.54 -27.48
N GLN A 53 16.43 21.84 -27.40
CA GLN A 53 15.98 22.72 -26.32
C GLN A 53 14.45 22.86 -26.30
N ASN A 54 13.83 23.15 -27.44
CA ASN A 54 12.36 23.24 -27.53
C ASN A 54 11.67 21.93 -27.14
N ASN A 55 12.22 20.78 -27.56
CA ASN A 55 11.68 19.48 -27.19
C ASN A 55 11.83 19.21 -25.68
N SER A 56 12.96 19.60 -25.09
CA SER A 56 13.18 19.52 -23.64
C SER A 56 12.16 20.37 -22.87
N ASP A 57 11.92 21.61 -23.30
CA ASP A 57 10.97 22.51 -22.66
C ASP A 57 9.53 21.96 -22.72
N HIS A 58 9.14 21.35 -23.85
CA HIS A 58 7.83 20.69 -23.99
C HIS A 58 7.69 19.49 -23.03
N ILE A 59 8.73 18.67 -22.89
CA ILE A 59 8.72 17.53 -21.95
C ILE A 59 8.57 18.03 -20.51
N VAL A 60 9.33 19.06 -20.12
CA VAL A 60 9.25 19.64 -18.77
C VAL A 60 7.85 20.18 -18.48
N HIS A 61 7.23 20.88 -19.43
CA HIS A 61 5.84 21.34 -19.29
C HIS A 61 4.87 20.17 -19.12
N SER A 62 4.97 19.14 -19.96
CA SER A 62 4.09 17.97 -19.91
C SER A 62 4.21 17.21 -18.58
N ILE A 63 5.42 17.13 -18.02
CA ILE A 63 5.63 16.55 -16.68
C ILE A 63 4.93 17.38 -15.62
N GLY A 64 5.02 18.72 -15.70
CA GLY A 64 4.31 19.62 -14.79
C GLY A 64 2.80 19.43 -14.83
N ASP A 65 2.23 19.31 -16.03
CA ASP A 65 0.79 19.05 -16.21
C ASP A 65 0.37 17.72 -15.59
N LEU A 66 1.13 16.65 -15.84
CA LEU A 66 0.88 15.32 -15.26
C LEU A 66 1.01 15.31 -13.73
N GLN A 67 1.96 16.06 -13.17
CA GLN A 67 2.11 16.18 -11.73
C GLN A 67 0.87 16.81 -11.09
N HIS A 68 0.36 17.89 -11.67
CA HIS A 68 -0.88 18.51 -11.20
C HIS A 68 -2.10 17.60 -11.36
N GLU A 69 -2.18 16.81 -12.44
CA GLU A 69 -3.25 15.83 -12.61
C GLU A 69 -3.21 14.74 -11.52
N ILE A 70 -2.02 14.22 -11.20
CA ILE A 70 -1.82 13.23 -10.12
C ILE A 70 -2.26 13.81 -8.77
N GLU A 71 -1.81 15.02 -8.43
CA GLU A 71 -2.19 15.70 -7.18
C GLU A 71 -3.72 15.84 -7.05
N SER A 72 -4.38 16.28 -8.12
CA SER A 72 -5.85 16.42 -8.15
C SER A 72 -6.57 15.07 -7.98
N LEU A 73 -6.06 14.01 -8.61
CA LEU A 73 -6.62 12.66 -8.48
C LEU A 73 -6.43 12.10 -7.06
N ASP A 74 -5.29 12.37 -6.43
CA ASP A 74 -5.01 11.95 -5.05
C ASP A 74 -5.92 12.65 -4.04
N GLU A 75 -6.18 13.95 -4.21
CA GLU A 75 -7.17 14.68 -3.39
C GLU A 75 -8.57 14.08 -3.53
N LYS A 76 -9.00 13.82 -4.77
CA LYS A 76 -10.30 13.22 -5.05
C LYS A 76 -10.41 11.81 -4.47
N ARG A 77 -9.33 11.01 -4.57
CA ARG A 77 -9.24 9.67 -3.97
C ARG A 77 -9.38 9.75 -2.46
N ALA A 78 -8.68 10.67 -1.79
CA ALA A 78 -8.76 10.86 -0.35
C ALA A 78 -10.17 11.25 0.11
N GLU A 79 -10.85 12.14 -0.63
CA GLU A 79 -12.23 12.53 -0.34
C GLU A 79 -13.20 11.34 -0.47
N MET A 80 -13.08 10.55 -1.55
CA MET A 80 -13.92 9.37 -1.75
C MET A 80 -13.65 8.29 -0.69
N GLN A 81 -12.39 8.06 -0.34
CA GLN A 81 -12.00 7.10 0.70
C GLN A 81 -12.56 7.52 2.06
N LYS A 82 -12.55 8.81 2.39
CA LYS A 82 -13.14 9.32 3.62
C LYS A 82 -14.64 9.02 3.70
N LYS A 83 -15.40 9.31 2.64
CA LYS A 83 -16.84 9.02 2.56
C LYS A 83 -17.13 7.52 2.69
N LEU A 84 -16.27 6.68 2.09
CA LEU A 84 -16.39 5.23 2.20
C LEU A 84 -16.13 4.76 3.64
N ASN A 85 -15.08 5.27 4.28
CA ASN A 85 -14.75 4.93 5.66
C ASN A 85 -15.87 5.31 6.63
N GLU A 86 -16.51 6.48 6.44
CA GLU A 86 -17.67 6.91 7.23
C GLU A 86 -18.87 5.97 7.10
N ALA A 87 -19.01 5.25 5.97
CA ALA A 87 -20.11 4.31 5.72
C ALA A 87 -19.78 2.86 6.14
N GLU A 88 -18.51 2.46 6.04
CA GLU A 88 -18.07 1.07 6.18
C GLU A 88 -17.35 0.76 7.50
N MET A 89 -16.88 1.77 8.24
CA MET A 89 -16.18 1.60 9.50
C MET A 89 -17.05 1.99 10.70
N ILE A 90 -16.77 1.38 11.83
CA ILE A 90 -17.40 1.70 13.10
C ILE A 90 -16.38 2.37 14.02
N LEU A 91 -16.75 3.52 14.58
CA LEU A 91 -16.00 4.17 15.64
C LEU A 91 -16.17 3.39 16.94
N ILE A 92 -15.07 2.86 17.47
CA ILE A 92 -14.99 2.35 18.83
C ILE A 92 -14.52 3.53 19.71
N PRO A 93 -15.31 4.00 20.68
CA PRO A 93 -14.95 5.17 21.49
C PRO A 93 -13.70 4.88 22.34
N PRO A 94 -12.91 5.87 22.76
CA PRO A 94 -11.83 5.64 23.72
C PRO A 94 -12.38 5.06 25.03
N GLY A 95 -11.60 4.22 25.71
CA GLY A 95 -12.07 3.63 26.96
C GLY A 95 -11.21 2.49 27.48
N LYS A 96 -11.58 2.01 28.67
CA LYS A 96 -10.95 0.87 29.32
C LYS A 96 -11.76 -0.39 29.09
N PHE A 97 -11.09 -1.52 28.90
CA PHE A 97 -11.74 -2.83 28.89
C PHE A 97 -10.83 -3.89 29.51
N ASP A 98 -11.42 -5.01 29.89
CA ASP A 98 -10.71 -6.18 30.39
C ASP A 98 -10.34 -7.09 29.19
N MET A 99 -9.04 -7.19 28.92
CA MET A 99 -8.46 -7.99 27.83
C MET A 99 -7.98 -9.34 28.35
N GLY A 100 -8.20 -10.40 27.57
CA GLY A 100 -7.80 -11.76 27.92
C GLY A 100 -8.82 -12.48 28.81
N SER A 101 -8.39 -13.51 29.52
CA SER A 101 -9.23 -14.32 30.39
C SER A 101 -8.47 -14.80 31.63
N ASN A 102 -9.16 -15.51 32.52
CA ASN A 102 -8.52 -16.20 33.65
C ASN A 102 -8.90 -17.70 33.66
N ILE A 103 -9.06 -18.29 32.47
CA ILE A 103 -9.52 -19.67 32.31
C ILE A 103 -8.31 -20.62 32.38
N ALA A 104 -8.38 -21.62 33.27
CA ALA A 104 -7.34 -22.65 33.38
C ALA A 104 -7.26 -23.49 32.09
N GLY A 105 -6.04 -23.79 31.61
CA GLY A 105 -5.80 -24.49 30.34
C GLY A 105 -5.91 -23.59 29.10
N LYS A 106 -6.00 -22.26 29.29
CA LYS A 106 -5.94 -21.22 28.25
C LYS A 106 -4.85 -20.21 28.59
N GLU A 107 -3.65 -20.71 28.88
CA GLU A 107 -2.53 -19.92 29.40
C GLU A 107 -2.17 -18.74 28.49
N ASP A 108 -2.28 -18.90 27.16
CA ASP A 108 -1.96 -17.85 26.20
C ASP A 108 -2.92 -16.65 26.29
N GLU A 109 -4.13 -16.86 26.81
CA GLU A 109 -5.17 -15.83 27.01
C GLU A 109 -5.08 -15.18 28.39
N ASN A 110 -4.20 -15.68 29.27
CA ASN A 110 -4.10 -15.26 30.66
C ASN A 110 -2.86 -14.36 30.89
N PRO A 111 -2.89 -13.48 31.91
CA PRO A 111 -4.04 -13.15 32.75
C PRO A 111 -4.98 -12.14 32.08
N GLU A 112 -6.21 -12.05 32.60
CA GLU A 112 -7.11 -10.94 32.29
C GLU A 112 -6.52 -9.67 32.90
N HIS A 113 -6.45 -8.60 32.12
CA HIS A 113 -5.81 -7.35 32.53
C HIS A 113 -6.51 -6.14 31.89
N LYS A 114 -6.44 -4.99 32.57
CA LYS A 114 -7.09 -3.76 32.12
C LYS A 114 -6.22 -3.03 31.10
N ILE A 115 -6.80 -2.74 29.94
CA ILE A 115 -6.19 -1.94 28.88
C ILE A 115 -7.03 -0.70 28.61
N THR A 116 -6.38 0.42 28.31
CA THR A 116 -6.96 1.68 27.87
C THR A 116 -6.63 1.88 26.40
N LEU A 117 -7.64 2.01 25.55
CA LEU A 117 -7.47 2.33 24.14
C LEU A 117 -7.97 3.75 23.84
N LYS A 118 -7.30 4.42 22.91
CA LYS A 118 -7.84 5.61 22.23
C LYS A 118 -9.07 5.20 21.40
N GLY A 119 -9.78 6.21 20.88
CA GLY A 119 -10.78 5.97 19.86
C GLY A 119 -10.11 5.50 18.58
N TYR A 120 -10.75 4.58 17.87
CA TYR A 120 -10.29 4.09 16.58
C TYR A 120 -11.49 3.64 15.75
N TYR A 121 -11.33 3.64 14.44
CA TYR A 121 -12.27 3.04 13.51
C TYR A 121 -11.85 1.62 13.20
N ILE A 122 -12.81 0.71 13.10
CA ILE A 122 -12.60 -0.66 12.61
C ILE A 122 -13.63 -0.99 11.54
N ASP A 123 -13.23 -1.72 10.50
CA ASP A 123 -14.15 -2.13 9.45
C ASP A 123 -15.32 -2.93 10.05
N LYS A 124 -16.54 -2.57 9.64
CA LYS A 124 -17.77 -3.23 10.08
C LYS A 124 -17.78 -4.71 9.71
N PHE A 125 -17.17 -5.07 8.59
CA PHE A 125 -17.10 -6.40 8.01
C PHE A 125 -15.66 -6.79 7.69
N GLU A 126 -15.43 -8.08 7.47
CA GLU A 126 -14.19 -8.61 6.88
C GLU A 126 -14.02 -8.09 5.45
N VAL A 127 -12.76 -7.96 4.99
CA VAL A 127 -12.48 -7.57 3.59
C VAL A 127 -12.98 -8.66 2.65
N THR A 128 -13.79 -8.26 1.67
CA THR A 128 -14.44 -9.19 0.73
C THR A 128 -13.54 -9.59 -0.43
N ASN A 129 -13.89 -10.70 -1.10
CA ASN A 129 -13.25 -11.10 -2.35
C ASN A 129 -13.36 -10.02 -3.43
N MET A 130 -14.48 -9.30 -3.53
CA MET A 130 -14.64 -8.22 -4.51
C MET A 130 -13.69 -7.06 -4.24
N GLN A 131 -13.64 -6.58 -2.99
CA GLN A 131 -12.74 -5.49 -2.60
C GLN A 131 -11.27 -5.88 -2.81
N TYR A 132 -10.89 -7.11 -2.44
CA TYR A 132 -9.52 -7.59 -2.67
C TYR A 132 -9.20 -7.80 -4.17
N LYS A 133 -10.23 -8.10 -4.99
CA LYS A 133 -10.05 -8.18 -6.45
C LYS A 133 -9.69 -6.82 -7.03
N ASP A 134 -10.36 -5.76 -6.61
CA ASP A 134 -10.05 -4.39 -7.06
C ASP A 134 -8.60 -4.02 -6.72
N PHE A 135 -8.14 -4.38 -5.53
CA PHE A 135 -6.75 -4.19 -5.11
C PHE A 135 -5.73 -4.87 -6.05
N ILE A 136 -5.92 -6.15 -6.37
CA ILE A 136 -4.95 -6.87 -7.22
C ILE A 136 -5.02 -6.44 -8.69
N ASP A 137 -6.17 -5.96 -9.15
CA ASP A 137 -6.32 -5.46 -10.53
C ASP A 137 -5.59 -4.12 -10.71
N VAL A 138 -5.61 -3.27 -9.67
CA VAL A 138 -4.93 -1.97 -9.67
C VAL A 138 -3.42 -2.11 -9.42
N THR A 139 -3.02 -2.96 -8.48
CA THR A 139 -1.62 -3.03 -8.03
C THR A 139 -0.79 -4.11 -8.71
N ASP A 140 -1.41 -4.92 -9.56
CA ASP A 140 -0.84 -6.14 -10.16
C ASP A 140 -0.25 -7.13 -9.14
N ARG A 141 -0.70 -7.08 -7.89
CA ARG A 141 -0.27 -8.04 -6.87
C ARG A 141 -0.74 -9.45 -7.17
N ARG A 142 -0.02 -10.42 -6.61
CA ARG A 142 -0.31 -11.84 -6.78
C ARG A 142 -1.71 -12.15 -6.18
N PRO A 143 -2.61 -12.81 -6.94
CA PRO A 143 -3.89 -13.24 -6.40
C PRO A 143 -3.73 -14.36 -5.36
N PRO A 144 -4.72 -14.57 -4.47
CA PRO A 144 -4.78 -15.73 -3.59
C PRO A 144 -4.59 -17.04 -4.36
N ILE A 145 -3.89 -18.01 -3.77
CA ILE A 145 -3.40 -19.20 -4.50
C ILE A 145 -4.50 -20.05 -5.17
N HIS A 146 -5.72 -20.00 -4.63
CA HIS A 146 -6.88 -20.75 -5.10
C HIS A 146 -7.68 -20.02 -6.19
N TRP A 147 -7.40 -18.74 -6.43
CA TRP A 147 -8.02 -17.96 -7.50
C TRP A 147 -7.48 -18.41 -8.86
N ARG A 148 -8.37 -18.50 -9.85
CA ARG A 148 -8.01 -18.86 -11.23
C ARG A 148 -8.21 -17.66 -12.12
N SER A 149 -7.33 -17.46 -13.11
CA SER A 149 -7.41 -16.30 -14.01
C SER A 149 -7.53 -14.96 -13.27
N ARG A 150 -6.83 -14.83 -12.12
CA ARG A 150 -6.85 -13.66 -11.22
C ARG A 150 -8.25 -13.29 -10.70
N THR A 151 -9.14 -14.27 -10.55
CA THR A 151 -10.46 -14.05 -9.96
C THR A 151 -10.86 -15.15 -8.99
N PHE A 152 -11.72 -14.80 -8.04
CA PHE A 152 -12.24 -15.74 -7.05
C PHE A 152 -13.14 -16.80 -7.72
N PRO A 153 -13.21 -18.04 -7.18
CA PRO A 153 -13.71 -19.18 -7.94
C PRO A 153 -15.20 -19.15 -8.31
N ASP A 154 -16.03 -18.54 -7.47
CA ASP A 154 -17.48 -18.40 -7.68
C ASP A 154 -17.85 -16.91 -7.71
N PRO A 155 -18.39 -16.37 -8.83
CA PRO A 155 -18.86 -15.00 -8.91
C PRO A 155 -19.84 -14.59 -7.78
N ARG A 156 -20.57 -15.54 -7.20
CA ARG A 156 -21.49 -15.31 -6.07
C ARG A 156 -20.75 -15.10 -4.74
N ALA A 157 -19.49 -15.50 -4.65
CA ALA A 157 -18.64 -15.34 -3.48
C ALA A 157 -17.98 -13.95 -3.39
N GLY A 158 -18.42 -12.98 -4.22
CA GLY A 158 -17.89 -11.61 -4.18
C GLY A 158 -18.05 -10.94 -2.81
N ASN A 159 -19.14 -11.26 -2.09
CA ASN A 159 -19.42 -10.75 -0.73
C ASN A 159 -18.96 -11.71 0.40
N HIS A 160 -18.15 -12.71 0.09
CA HIS A 160 -17.49 -13.55 1.11
C HIS A 160 -16.15 -12.92 1.49
N PRO A 161 -15.62 -13.18 2.70
CA PRO A 161 -14.30 -12.72 3.08
C PRO A 161 -13.23 -13.34 2.17
N VAL A 162 -12.22 -12.54 1.86
CA VAL A 162 -11.02 -13.04 1.18
C VAL A 162 -10.19 -13.92 2.13
N VAL A 163 -9.71 -15.04 1.62
CA VAL A 163 -8.88 -16.02 2.36
C VAL A 163 -7.68 -16.45 1.54
N ASN A 164 -6.81 -17.28 2.11
CA ASN A 164 -5.54 -17.68 1.50
C ASN A 164 -4.65 -16.47 1.15
N ILE A 165 -4.61 -15.51 2.07
CA ILE A 165 -3.76 -14.32 2.02
C ILE A 165 -2.78 -14.36 3.20
N THR A 166 -1.56 -13.87 2.97
CA THR A 166 -0.54 -13.76 4.02
C THR A 166 -0.75 -12.50 4.85
N TRP A 167 -0.07 -12.39 6.00
CA TRP A 167 -0.11 -11.16 6.80
C TRP A 167 0.38 -9.94 6.00
N ASN A 168 1.43 -10.12 5.18
CA ASN A 168 1.97 -9.06 4.31
C ASN A 168 0.98 -8.63 3.22
N ASP A 169 0.13 -9.54 2.75
CA ASP A 169 -0.91 -9.23 1.78
C ASP A 169 -2.02 -8.38 2.43
N ALA A 170 -2.43 -8.74 3.65
CA ALA A 170 -3.40 -7.99 4.44
C ALA A 170 -2.90 -6.57 4.77
N GLU A 171 -1.64 -6.45 5.23
CA GLU A 171 -1.00 -5.16 5.50
C GLU A 171 -0.92 -4.30 4.23
N ALA A 172 -0.50 -4.89 3.11
CA ALA A 172 -0.40 -4.16 1.85
C ALA A 172 -1.75 -3.67 1.32
N TYR A 173 -2.80 -4.48 1.45
CA TYR A 173 -4.16 -4.04 1.13
C TYR A 173 -4.59 -2.88 2.03
N ALA A 174 -4.41 -3.02 3.35
CA ALA A 174 -4.79 -1.99 4.30
C ALA A 174 -4.10 -0.66 3.99
N ALA A 175 -2.78 -0.69 3.74
CA ALA A 175 -2.01 0.48 3.33
C ALA A 175 -2.50 1.08 2.00
N TRP A 176 -2.87 0.24 1.03
CA TRP A 176 -3.38 0.69 -0.27
C TRP A 176 -4.69 1.49 -0.16
N ILE A 177 -5.57 1.15 0.79
CA ILE A 177 -6.80 1.92 1.06
C ILE A 177 -6.63 2.99 2.14
N GLY A 178 -5.40 3.29 2.56
CA GLY A 178 -5.12 4.31 3.58
C GLY A 178 -5.55 3.93 5.00
N LYS A 179 -5.60 2.63 5.30
CA LYS A 179 -5.91 2.05 6.60
C LYS A 179 -4.70 1.27 7.15
N ARG A 180 -4.89 0.55 8.25
CA ARG A 180 -3.94 -0.40 8.84
C ARG A 180 -4.66 -1.68 9.30
N LEU A 181 -3.91 -2.67 9.76
CA LEU A 181 -4.52 -3.76 10.54
C LEU A 181 -4.86 -3.27 11.96
N PRO A 182 -5.92 -3.78 12.59
CA PRO A 182 -6.17 -3.54 14.01
C PRO A 182 -5.06 -4.15 14.86
N THR A 183 -4.79 -3.59 16.04
CA THR A 183 -4.02 -4.31 17.05
C THR A 183 -4.85 -5.46 17.63
N GLU A 184 -4.21 -6.43 18.29
CA GLU A 184 -4.89 -7.50 18.99
C GLU A 184 -5.86 -6.95 20.05
N ALA A 185 -5.46 -5.90 20.76
CA ALA A 185 -6.28 -5.26 21.78
C ALA A 185 -7.48 -4.51 21.19
N GLU A 186 -7.29 -3.79 20.08
CA GLU A 186 -8.39 -3.15 19.36
C GLU A 186 -9.40 -4.19 18.88
N TRP A 187 -8.92 -5.24 18.21
CA TRP A 187 -9.77 -6.31 17.73
C TRP A 187 -10.59 -6.95 18.86
N GLU A 188 -9.96 -7.29 20.00
CA GLU A 188 -10.66 -7.91 21.11
C GLU A 188 -11.71 -6.98 21.72
N ARG A 189 -11.41 -5.68 21.85
CA ARG A 189 -12.38 -4.72 22.36
C ARG A 189 -13.61 -4.60 21.45
N ALA A 190 -13.40 -4.51 20.13
CA ALA A 190 -14.48 -4.45 19.16
C ALA A 190 -15.36 -5.72 19.16
N ALA A 191 -14.76 -6.87 19.47
CA ALA A 191 -15.46 -8.14 19.61
C ALA A 191 -16.26 -8.21 20.91
N ARG A 192 -15.63 -7.93 22.06
CA ARG A 192 -16.19 -8.19 23.39
C ARG A 192 -17.24 -7.20 23.84
N GLY A 193 -17.23 -5.99 23.30
CA GLY A 193 -18.02 -4.89 23.85
C GLY A 193 -17.49 -4.42 25.21
N ASP A 194 -18.14 -3.41 25.78
CA ASP A 194 -17.69 -2.78 27.02
C ASP A 194 -18.00 -3.64 28.27
N HIS A 195 -18.81 -4.69 28.11
CA HIS A 195 -19.20 -5.63 29.18
C HIS A 195 -18.33 -6.90 29.25
N GLY A 196 -17.28 -7.00 28.43
CA GLY A 196 -16.35 -8.13 28.45
C GLY A 196 -17.01 -9.46 28.07
N ASN A 197 -17.82 -9.48 27.01
CA ASN A 197 -18.52 -10.70 26.57
C ASN A 197 -17.54 -11.81 26.16
N GLU A 198 -17.99 -13.07 26.23
CA GLU A 198 -17.17 -14.24 25.84
C GLU A 198 -17.23 -14.48 24.33
N TYR A 199 -18.39 -14.20 23.74
CA TYR A 199 -18.67 -14.12 22.31
C TYR A 199 -19.25 -12.73 22.02
N PRO A 200 -19.26 -12.24 20.78
CA PRO A 200 -19.61 -10.84 20.50
C PRO A 200 -21.01 -10.44 20.96
N TRP A 201 -21.92 -11.42 21.02
CA TRP A 201 -23.31 -11.28 21.42
C TRP A 201 -23.61 -11.67 22.89
N GLY A 202 -22.61 -12.11 23.67
CA GLY A 202 -22.83 -12.47 25.08
C GLY A 202 -21.94 -13.60 25.60
N LYS A 203 -22.45 -14.35 26.60
CA LYS A 203 -21.68 -15.36 27.33
C LYS A 203 -21.86 -16.79 26.80
N SER A 204 -22.75 -17.03 25.85
CA SER A 204 -23.05 -18.39 25.36
C SER A 204 -22.92 -18.48 23.85
N CYS A 205 -22.18 -19.49 23.40
CA CYS A 205 -22.01 -19.78 21.98
C CYS A 205 -23.34 -20.19 21.34
N SER A 206 -23.58 -19.76 20.10
CA SER A 206 -24.78 -20.07 19.34
C SER A 206 -24.44 -20.37 17.87
N PRO A 207 -24.81 -21.53 17.32
CA PRO A 207 -24.59 -21.88 15.90
C PRO A 207 -25.40 -21.02 14.92
N ASP A 208 -26.45 -20.35 15.40
CA ASP A 208 -27.27 -19.48 14.57
C ASP A 208 -26.67 -18.08 14.39
N PHE A 209 -25.60 -17.76 15.11
CA PHE A 209 -25.07 -16.39 15.23
C PHE A 209 -23.71 -16.24 14.57
N THR A 210 -23.07 -17.34 14.15
CA THR A 210 -21.87 -17.29 13.30
C THR A 210 -21.66 -18.61 12.58
N ASN A 211 -20.78 -18.61 11.59
CA ASN A 211 -20.31 -19.79 10.88
C ASN A 211 -19.14 -20.44 11.66
N PHE A 212 -19.37 -21.59 12.30
CA PHE A 212 -18.32 -22.37 12.97
C PHE A 212 -18.68 -23.86 13.06
N ALA A 213 -17.72 -24.69 13.47
CA ALA A 213 -17.86 -26.14 13.58
C ALA A 213 -18.33 -26.84 12.29
N THR A 214 -17.96 -26.28 11.13
CA THR A 214 -18.22 -26.85 9.80
C THR A 214 -16.89 -27.21 9.12
N PRO A 215 -16.19 -28.30 9.51
CA PRO A 215 -14.87 -28.62 8.99
C PRO A 215 -14.86 -28.85 7.46
N ASP A 216 -15.92 -29.44 6.92
CA ASP A 216 -16.12 -29.63 5.47
C ASP A 216 -16.85 -28.44 4.80
N GLY A 217 -17.05 -27.35 5.56
CA GLY A 217 -17.74 -26.15 5.12
C GLY A 217 -16.84 -25.17 4.37
N SER A 218 -17.35 -23.95 4.20
CA SER A 218 -16.64 -22.83 3.60
C SER A 218 -17.07 -21.53 4.28
N THR A 219 -16.52 -20.40 3.84
CA THR A 219 -16.91 -19.08 4.31
C THR A 219 -18.38 -18.79 3.97
N SER A 220 -18.99 -17.90 4.73
CA SER A 220 -20.30 -17.32 4.45
C SER A 220 -20.18 -15.86 4.02
N PRO A 221 -21.24 -15.29 3.39
CA PRO A 221 -21.33 -13.85 3.19
C PRO A 221 -21.19 -13.10 4.53
N ILE A 222 -20.48 -11.96 4.50
CA ILE A 222 -20.14 -11.14 5.67
C ILE A 222 -21.34 -10.52 6.40
N ASP A 223 -22.53 -10.58 5.80
CA ASP A 223 -23.79 -10.02 6.31
C ASP A 223 -24.83 -11.10 6.66
N LYS A 224 -24.41 -12.37 6.76
CA LYS A 224 -25.31 -13.51 6.96
C LYS A 224 -25.90 -13.60 8.37
N TYR A 225 -25.16 -13.19 9.41
CA TYR A 225 -25.53 -13.45 10.81
C TYR A 225 -25.84 -12.17 11.61
N PRO A 226 -27.01 -11.54 11.40
CA PRO A 226 -27.37 -10.28 12.08
C PRO A 226 -27.48 -10.39 13.61
N ARG A 227 -27.65 -11.60 14.14
CA ARG A 227 -27.71 -11.84 15.60
C ARG A 227 -26.33 -12.03 16.23
N GLY A 228 -25.29 -12.24 15.43
CA GLY A 228 -23.91 -12.38 15.88
C GLY A 228 -23.12 -11.08 15.96
N VAL A 229 -23.76 -9.97 15.59
CA VAL A 229 -23.14 -8.65 15.58
C VAL A 229 -22.74 -8.25 17.00
N SER A 230 -21.52 -7.72 17.16
CA SER A 230 -21.03 -7.26 18.45
C SER A 230 -21.85 -6.09 19.00
N GLU A 231 -21.68 -5.80 20.29
CA GLU A 231 -22.29 -4.63 20.92
C GLU A 231 -21.96 -3.33 20.14
N HIS A 232 -20.70 -3.23 19.69
CA HIS A 232 -20.20 -2.14 18.85
C HIS A 232 -20.56 -2.25 17.37
N LYS A 233 -21.51 -3.11 16.98
CA LYS A 233 -22.01 -3.21 15.59
C LYS A 233 -21.03 -3.77 14.56
N VAL A 234 -20.01 -4.49 15.03
CA VAL A 234 -19.03 -5.16 14.17
C VAL A 234 -19.45 -6.61 13.92
N TRP A 235 -19.48 -7.02 12.66
CA TRP A 235 -19.99 -8.30 12.21
C TRP A 235 -18.91 -9.37 12.20
N ASP A 236 -19.32 -10.63 12.37
CA ASP A 236 -18.47 -11.83 12.21
C ASP A 236 -17.14 -11.76 12.98
N MET A 237 -17.12 -11.07 14.13
CA MET A 237 -15.93 -11.01 14.99
C MET A 237 -15.53 -12.37 15.56
N CYS A 238 -16.33 -13.43 15.40
CA CYS A 238 -16.00 -14.78 15.84
C CYS A 238 -16.56 -15.76 14.83
N GLY A 239 -15.80 -16.77 14.40
CA GLY A 239 -16.19 -17.66 13.31
C GLY A 239 -15.96 -17.04 11.93
N ASN A 240 -16.53 -17.65 10.89
CA ASN A 240 -16.29 -17.36 9.47
C ASN A 240 -14.83 -17.49 9.07
N VAL A 241 -13.98 -16.48 9.29
CA VAL A 241 -12.53 -16.58 9.11
C VAL A 241 -11.78 -16.05 10.33
N GLY A 242 -10.60 -16.62 10.56
CA GLY A 242 -9.64 -15.98 11.45
C GLY A 242 -9.10 -14.71 10.82
N GLU A 243 -8.87 -13.67 11.61
CA GLU A 243 -8.51 -12.35 11.09
C GLU A 243 -7.12 -11.92 11.52
N TRP A 244 -6.25 -11.63 10.56
CA TRP A 244 -4.94 -11.06 10.85
C TRP A 244 -5.04 -9.75 11.65
N VAL A 245 -4.21 -9.62 12.68
CA VAL A 245 -3.99 -8.38 13.43
C VAL A 245 -2.54 -7.95 13.32
N GLN A 246 -2.23 -6.71 13.72
CA GLN A 246 -0.89 -6.12 13.60
C GLN A 246 0.16 -6.88 14.41
N ASP A 247 -0.22 -7.43 15.57
CA ASP A 247 0.69 -7.84 16.63
C ASP A 247 1.53 -9.10 16.29
N TRP A 248 2.78 -9.09 16.76
CA TRP A 248 3.58 -10.31 16.89
C TRP A 248 3.06 -11.18 18.03
N TYR A 249 3.14 -12.50 17.86
CA TYR A 249 2.77 -13.45 18.89
C TYR A 249 3.86 -13.61 19.95
N ASP A 250 3.45 -13.56 21.21
CA ASP A 250 4.25 -13.89 22.37
C ASP A 250 3.33 -14.39 23.49
N ALA A 251 3.55 -15.65 23.89
CA ALA A 251 2.76 -16.35 24.90
C ALA A 251 2.77 -15.64 26.26
N LYS A 252 3.80 -14.84 26.57
CA LYS A 252 3.92 -14.14 27.85
C LYS A 252 3.55 -12.67 27.78
N TYR A 253 3.12 -12.16 26.62
CA TYR A 253 2.87 -10.73 26.45
C TYR A 253 1.86 -10.18 27.46
N TYR A 254 0.78 -10.93 27.75
CA TYR A 254 -0.28 -10.51 28.67
C TYR A 254 0.19 -10.26 30.11
N THR A 255 1.33 -10.84 30.51
CA THR A 255 1.94 -10.59 31.83
C THR A 255 2.68 -9.24 31.94
N ARG A 256 2.91 -8.60 30.80
CA ARG A 256 3.73 -7.38 30.65
C ARG A 256 3.13 -6.36 29.67
N THR A 257 1.85 -6.49 29.33
CA THR A 257 1.18 -5.59 28.41
C THR A 257 1.18 -4.17 28.98
N PRO A 258 1.59 -3.16 28.21
CA PRO A 258 1.41 -1.76 28.60
C PRO A 258 -0.08 -1.43 28.78
N GLU A 259 -0.42 -0.65 29.80
CA GLU A 259 -1.83 -0.32 30.07
C GLU A 259 -2.50 0.53 28.96
N ALA A 260 -1.73 1.28 28.17
CA ALA A 260 -2.27 2.21 27.19
C ALA A 260 -1.84 1.85 25.77
N ASN A 261 -2.82 1.59 24.88
CA ASN A 261 -2.63 1.31 23.45
C ASN A 261 -1.51 0.29 23.16
N PRO A 262 -1.60 -0.93 23.70
CA PRO A 262 -0.60 -1.95 23.41
C PRO A 262 -0.58 -2.29 21.91
N MET A 263 0.64 -2.40 21.38
CA MET A 263 0.92 -2.69 19.96
C MET A 263 1.52 -4.09 19.76
N GLY A 264 1.52 -4.91 20.81
CA GLY A 264 2.21 -6.19 20.84
C GLY A 264 3.71 -6.06 21.14
N PRO A 265 4.46 -7.17 21.09
CA PRO A 265 5.92 -7.16 21.09
C PRO A 265 6.47 -6.48 19.83
N GLU A 266 7.64 -5.86 19.93
CA GLU A 266 8.30 -5.22 18.78
C GLU A 266 8.67 -6.20 17.66
N ASN A 267 9.03 -7.44 18.03
CA ASN A 267 9.50 -8.48 17.11
C ASN A 267 8.93 -9.83 17.49
N GLY A 268 8.84 -10.75 16.53
CA GLY A 268 8.42 -12.12 16.75
C GLY A 268 8.61 -13.01 15.53
N HIS A 269 8.32 -14.29 15.70
CA HIS A 269 8.40 -15.28 14.61
C HIS A 269 7.03 -15.52 13.94
N GLN A 270 5.94 -15.29 14.67
CA GLN A 270 4.57 -15.58 14.25
C GLN A 270 3.69 -14.37 14.48
N ARG A 271 2.74 -14.12 13.59
CA ARG A 271 1.73 -13.06 13.73
C ARG A 271 0.46 -13.64 14.34
N ILE A 272 -0.26 -12.79 15.05
CA ILE A 272 -1.54 -13.15 15.66
C ILE A 272 -2.66 -13.05 14.62
N TYR A 273 -3.61 -13.98 14.69
CA TYR A 273 -4.93 -13.81 14.11
C TYR A 273 -6.01 -14.15 15.15
N ARG A 274 -7.20 -13.58 14.98
CA ARG A 274 -8.27 -13.57 15.98
C ARG A 274 -9.58 -14.14 15.42
N GLY A 275 -10.57 -14.39 16.28
CA GLY A 275 -11.93 -14.77 15.88
C GLY A 275 -12.16 -16.25 15.58
N GLY A 276 -11.15 -16.94 15.03
CA GLY A 276 -11.23 -18.35 14.63
C GLY A 276 -12.10 -18.58 13.40
N GLY A 277 -11.76 -19.56 12.57
CA GLY A 277 -12.47 -19.79 11.30
C GLY A 277 -13.69 -20.70 11.40
N TYR A 278 -14.40 -20.86 10.28
CA TYR A 278 -15.60 -21.69 10.15
C TYR A 278 -15.40 -23.17 10.57
N HIS A 279 -14.17 -23.68 10.51
CA HIS A 279 -13.83 -25.05 10.88
C HIS A 279 -13.57 -25.22 12.39
N CYS A 280 -13.37 -24.12 13.13
CA CYS A 280 -13.01 -24.13 14.54
C CYS A 280 -14.20 -24.53 15.43
N LEU A 281 -13.90 -25.10 16.61
CA LEU A 281 -14.90 -25.41 17.62
C LEU A 281 -15.17 -24.19 18.52
N ARG A 282 -16.25 -24.24 19.29
CA ARG A 282 -16.70 -23.14 20.17
C ARG A 282 -15.60 -22.53 21.05
N MET A 283 -14.65 -23.34 21.51
CA MET A 283 -13.59 -22.91 22.43
C MET A 283 -12.54 -22.00 21.76
N ASP A 284 -12.46 -22.06 20.43
CA ASP A 284 -11.44 -21.43 19.60
C ASP A 284 -11.97 -20.19 18.89
N ILE A 285 -13.29 -19.96 18.93
CA ILE A 285 -13.95 -18.77 18.37
C ILE A 285 -14.36 -17.77 19.45
N ARG A 286 -13.87 -17.90 20.70
CA ARG A 286 -14.17 -16.93 21.76
C ARG A 286 -13.47 -15.60 21.45
N CYS A 287 -14.02 -14.49 21.94
CA CYS A 287 -13.42 -13.18 21.73
C CYS A 287 -11.99 -13.06 22.29
N ALA A 288 -11.67 -13.80 23.37
CA ALA A 288 -10.34 -13.84 23.99
C ALA A 288 -9.37 -14.81 23.31
N ALA A 289 -9.87 -15.72 22.46
CA ALA A 289 -9.04 -16.77 21.87
C ALA A 289 -7.99 -16.16 20.95
N ARG A 290 -6.73 -16.51 21.21
CA ARG A 290 -5.58 -16.08 20.41
C ARG A 290 -5.14 -17.23 19.52
N HIS A 291 -4.92 -16.93 18.25
CA HIS A 291 -4.29 -17.85 17.32
C HIS A 291 -3.08 -17.20 16.70
N PHE A 292 -2.17 -18.00 16.16
CA PHE A 292 -0.95 -17.50 15.59
C PHE A 292 -0.40 -18.46 14.53
N THR A 293 0.28 -17.90 13.54
CA THR A 293 1.02 -18.68 12.55
C THR A 293 2.10 -17.81 11.92
N LEU A 294 2.92 -18.38 11.03
CA LEU A 294 3.96 -17.62 10.33
C LEU A 294 3.33 -16.53 9.46
N PRO A 295 3.94 -15.33 9.38
CA PRO A 295 3.41 -14.24 8.56
C PRO A 295 3.33 -14.60 7.07
N THR A 296 4.12 -15.58 6.61
CA THR A 296 4.13 -16.10 5.23
C THR A 296 3.10 -17.20 4.98
N SER A 297 2.41 -17.68 6.02
CA SER A 297 1.33 -18.66 5.85
C SER A 297 0.12 -18.00 5.22
N SER A 298 -0.48 -18.69 4.25
CA SER A 298 -1.81 -18.40 3.73
C SER A 298 -2.67 -19.62 3.99
N GLN A 299 -3.81 -19.43 4.65
CA GLN A 299 -4.72 -20.51 5.02
C GLN A 299 -6.12 -20.22 4.48
N MET A 300 -6.86 -21.28 4.14
CA MET A 300 -8.21 -21.17 3.56
C MET A 300 -9.28 -20.62 4.51
N TYR A 301 -8.90 -20.40 5.77
CA TYR A 301 -9.76 -19.91 6.84
C TYR A 301 -9.18 -18.66 7.51
N ILE A 302 -8.13 -18.03 6.96
CA ILE A 302 -7.57 -16.78 7.47
C ILE A 302 -7.77 -15.67 6.44
N GLY A 303 -8.47 -14.63 6.84
CA GLY A 303 -8.65 -13.35 6.16
C GLY A 303 -8.24 -12.20 7.08
N PHE A 304 -8.92 -11.06 6.98
CA PHE A 304 -8.62 -9.88 7.78
C PHE A 304 -9.72 -8.81 7.66
N ARG A 305 -9.64 -7.82 8.54
CA ARG A 305 -10.35 -6.54 8.43
C ARG A 305 -9.37 -5.40 8.72
N CYS A 306 -9.70 -4.18 8.32
CA CYS A 306 -8.85 -3.02 8.56
C CYS A 306 -9.33 -2.19 9.76
N ALA A 307 -8.43 -1.34 10.24
CA ALA A 307 -8.66 -0.32 11.24
C ALA A 307 -7.98 1.00 10.84
N MET A 308 -8.34 2.08 11.51
CA MET A 308 -7.79 3.42 11.30
C MET A 308 -7.85 4.18 12.63
N ASP A 309 -6.87 5.03 12.89
CA ASP A 309 -6.89 5.86 14.09
C ASP A 309 -8.06 6.86 14.03
N ALA A 310 -8.65 7.19 15.18
CA ALA A 310 -9.58 8.33 15.26
C ALA A 310 -8.80 9.59 15.63
N ASP A 311 -9.16 10.71 14.98
CA ASP A 311 -8.59 12.04 15.23
C ASP A 311 -8.79 12.52 16.68
#